data_AF-A0A4Q3JAH8-F1
#
_entry.id   AF-A0A4Q3JAH8-F1
#
_cell.length_a   1.000
_cell.length_b   1.000
_cell.length_c   1.000
_cell.angle_alpha   90.00
_cell.angle_beta   90.00
_cell.angle_gamma   90.00
#
_symmetry.space_group_name_H-M   'P 1'
#
loop_
_entity.id
_entity.type
_entity.pdbx_description
1 polymer ?
#
loop_
_entity_poly.entity_id
_entity_poly.type
_entity_poly.pdbx_seq_one_letter_code
_entity_poly.pdbx_strand_id
1 'polypeptide(L)'
;MLLLARHEVDFLLAGELAVLLHGVHDAPRGLTLWYRPTEDNVRRLVEALTPLQPRSRKGSHPLQASTLNAAPLSGWEIDGVLVLLLGALPALDSYEACLTRARPLDLSGTSIPILAQADLRAMQAHRGLPGALRLSHWLEDSPDLTPQELGPPWGRFPEVMFGDVADQAQFERSRGWMLDALGEPPLPRLATPGSTHVRFVWLRTWHRPVSVRVDHDDQGTRLVSRRLSEEGGYTPGSLDVDRQRSLDLRTWREVERLVLAAPLHHTPTRTLTLDGADWILEHLVGDSHRGAHVTSPRPDHPLRRACEHLVDLGDGLLREGGVY
;
A
#
# COMPACT_ATOMS: atom_id res chain seq x y z
N MET A 1 12.06 8.03 4.66
CA MET A 1 13.33 7.45 4.14
C MET A 1 14.17 8.45 3.35
N LEU A 2 13.62 9.14 2.33
CA LEU A 2 14.38 10.17 1.59
C LEU A 2 14.95 11.27 2.51
N LEU A 3 14.20 11.67 3.54
CA LEU A 3 14.70 12.60 4.56
C LEU A 3 15.95 12.07 5.30
N LEU A 4 15.95 10.79 5.69
CA LEU A 4 17.09 10.16 6.33
C LEU A 4 18.31 10.13 5.41
N ALA A 5 18.11 9.82 4.12
CA ALA A 5 19.17 9.83 3.13
C ALA A 5 19.76 11.24 2.90
N ARG A 6 18.93 12.29 2.89
CA ARG A 6 19.40 13.69 2.81
C ARG A 6 20.25 14.13 4.00
N HIS A 7 19.97 13.57 5.18
CA HIS A 7 20.77 13.75 6.38
C HIS A 7 21.92 12.73 6.47
N GLU A 8 22.17 11.94 5.42
CA GLU A 8 23.22 10.93 5.34
C GLU A 8 23.17 9.90 6.48
N VAL A 9 21.98 9.61 7.00
CA VAL A 9 21.83 8.63 8.08
C VAL A 9 22.20 7.24 7.55
N ASP A 10 23.11 6.57 8.24
CA ASP A 10 23.42 5.16 8.04
C ASP A 10 22.31 4.31 8.68
N PHE A 11 21.43 3.75 7.84
CA PHE A 11 20.41 2.80 8.28
C PHE A 11 20.18 1.70 7.24
N LEU A 12 19.66 0.58 7.72
CA LEU A 12 19.09 -0.52 6.95
C LEU A 12 17.59 -0.56 7.18
N LEU A 13 16.82 -0.73 6.10
CA LEU A 13 15.41 -1.03 6.21
C LEU A 13 15.24 -2.49 6.65
N ALA A 14 14.50 -2.72 7.73
CA ALA A 14 14.25 -4.05 8.30
C ALA A 14 12.74 -4.24 8.56
N GLY A 15 12.39 -5.32 9.27
CA GLY A 15 11.02 -5.59 9.69
C GLY A 15 10.08 -5.94 8.53
N GLU A 16 8.79 -5.73 8.76
CA GLU A 16 7.71 -6.14 7.84
C GLU A 16 7.81 -5.42 6.47
N LEU A 17 8.18 -4.14 6.45
CA LEU A 17 8.35 -3.43 5.19
C LEU A 17 9.51 -3.99 4.36
N ALA A 18 10.62 -4.37 4.99
CA ALA A 18 11.72 -5.04 4.29
C ALA A 18 11.29 -6.40 3.70
N VAL A 19 10.50 -7.16 4.46
CA VAL A 19 9.90 -8.43 4.02
C VAL A 19 8.98 -8.19 2.81
N LEU A 20 8.13 -7.15 2.87
CA LEU A 20 7.27 -6.76 1.75
C LEU A 20 8.06 -6.46 0.48
N LEU A 21 9.19 -5.75 0.60
CA LEU A 21 10.05 -5.39 -0.52
C LEU A 21 10.85 -6.57 -1.08
N HIS A 22 10.89 -7.70 -0.37
CA HIS A 22 11.35 -8.99 -0.88
C HIS A 22 10.23 -9.85 -1.51
N GLY A 23 9.03 -9.28 -1.71
CA GLY A 23 7.94 -9.90 -2.45
C GLY A 23 6.87 -10.60 -1.60
N VAL A 24 6.82 -10.31 -0.30
CA VAL A 24 5.91 -10.98 0.65
C VAL A 24 4.79 -10.04 1.06
N HIS A 25 3.53 -10.38 0.74
CA HIS A 25 2.42 -9.43 0.88
C HIS A 25 1.66 -9.55 2.20
N ASP A 26 2.37 -9.38 3.32
CA ASP A 26 1.73 -8.92 4.55
C ASP A 26 1.90 -7.42 4.67
N ALA A 27 0.85 -6.79 5.18
CA ALA A 27 0.88 -5.37 5.43
C ALA A 27 1.87 -5.01 6.54
N PRO A 28 2.79 -4.07 6.29
CA PRO A 28 3.63 -3.56 7.35
C PRO A 28 2.76 -2.73 8.29
N ARG A 29 2.74 -3.11 9.56
CA ARG A 29 2.14 -2.37 10.67
C ARG A 29 2.94 -1.12 11.04
N GLY A 30 4.14 -1.00 10.47
CA GLY A 30 5.04 0.11 10.72
C GLY A 30 6.34 0.01 9.94
N LEU A 31 7.17 1.02 10.13
CA LEU A 31 8.50 1.13 9.57
C LEU A 31 9.53 0.66 10.60
N THR A 32 10.42 -0.27 10.25
CA THR A 32 11.52 -0.67 11.13
C THR A 32 12.85 -0.25 10.51
N LEU A 33 13.62 0.54 11.24
CA LEU A 33 14.92 1.05 10.82
C LEU A 33 15.99 0.50 11.77
N TRP A 34 16.97 -0.20 11.21
CA TRP A 34 18.19 -0.55 11.94
C TRP A 34 19.27 0.47 11.60
N TYR A 35 19.60 1.35 12.54
CA TYR A 35 20.60 2.40 12.35
C TYR A 35 21.95 1.97 12.90
N ARG A 36 23.04 2.49 12.32
CA ARG A 36 24.40 2.31 12.87
C ARG A 36 24.52 3.11 14.18
N PRO A 37 24.84 2.50 15.34
CA PRO A 37 24.80 3.18 16.65
C PRO A 37 26.09 3.98 16.95
N THR A 38 26.58 4.77 16.01
CA THR A 38 27.67 5.74 16.28
C THR A 38 27.09 7.07 16.72
N GLU A 39 27.82 7.82 17.56
CA GLU A 39 27.37 9.12 18.08
C GLU A 39 26.95 10.09 16.96
N ASP A 40 27.78 10.22 15.93
CA ASP A 40 27.48 11.07 14.77
C ASP A 40 26.25 10.60 14.00
N ASN A 41 26.06 9.30 13.82
CA ASN A 41 24.91 8.79 13.09
C ASN A 41 23.60 8.96 13.88
N VAL A 42 23.65 8.74 15.19
CA VAL A 42 22.52 8.98 16.10
C VAL A 42 22.14 10.45 16.09
N ARG A 43 23.12 11.37 16.10
CA ARG A 43 22.87 12.81 15.98
C ARG A 43 22.16 13.14 14.68
N ARG A 44 22.66 12.66 13.53
CA ARG A 44 22.02 12.85 12.20
C ARG A 44 20.61 12.27 12.16
N LEU A 45 20.38 11.10 12.74
CA LEU A 45 19.07 10.46 12.82
C LEU A 45 18.07 11.32 13.63
N VAL A 46 18.49 11.82 14.79
CA VAL A 46 17.65 12.70 15.62
C VAL A 46 17.34 14.01 14.89
N GLU A 47 18.35 14.65 14.29
CA GLU A 47 18.18 15.87 13.50
C GLU A 47 17.20 15.65 12.33
N ALA A 48 17.30 14.51 11.63
CA ALA A 48 16.43 14.18 10.51
C ALA A 48 14.98 13.93 10.93
N LEU A 49 14.75 13.29 12.08
CA LEU A 49 13.40 12.93 12.53
C LEU A 49 12.72 14.01 13.36
N THR A 50 13.46 14.90 14.02
CA THR A 50 12.89 15.96 14.89
C THR A 50 11.82 16.82 14.22
N PRO A 51 11.99 17.28 12.95
CA PRO A 51 10.97 18.06 12.26
C PRO A 51 9.63 17.34 12.07
N LEU A 52 9.64 16.00 12.10
CA LEU A 52 8.44 15.16 11.99
C LEU A 52 7.70 14.98 13.33
N GLN A 53 8.14 15.67 14.38
CA GLN A 53 7.54 15.67 15.72
C GLN A 53 7.21 14.26 16.27
N PRO A 54 8.19 13.33 16.29
CA PRO A 54 7.97 11.96 16.69
C PRO A 54 7.49 11.86 18.14
N ARG A 55 6.44 11.05 18.37
CA ARG A 55 5.87 10.81 19.71
C ARG A 55 6.31 9.46 20.24
N SER A 56 6.89 9.40 21.43
CA SER A 56 7.28 8.13 22.02
C SER A 56 6.05 7.34 22.49
N ARG A 57 6.03 6.02 22.25
CA ARG A 57 4.96 5.15 22.77
C ARG A 57 5.06 4.87 24.28
N LYS A 58 6.23 5.11 24.89
CA LYS A 58 6.50 4.80 26.31
C LYS A 58 6.44 6.03 27.23
N GLY A 59 6.07 7.22 26.72
CA GLY A 59 5.96 8.43 27.53
C GLY A 59 6.12 9.71 26.69
N SER A 60 6.09 10.86 27.36
CA SER A 60 6.14 12.18 26.71
C SER A 60 7.56 12.76 26.62
N HIS A 61 8.54 11.92 26.27
CA HIS A 61 9.92 12.39 26.10
C HIS A 61 10.19 12.68 24.62
N PRO A 62 10.86 13.81 24.32
CA PRO A 62 11.27 14.12 22.95
C PRO A 62 12.29 13.10 22.44
N LEU A 63 12.36 12.91 21.12
CA LEU A 63 13.41 12.13 20.49
C LEU A 63 14.77 12.82 20.71
N GLN A 64 15.67 12.15 21.42
CA GLN A 64 17.03 12.64 21.71
C GLN A 64 18.05 11.51 21.60
N ALA A 65 19.32 11.87 21.37
CA ALA A 65 20.41 10.91 21.25
C ALA A 65 20.56 10.05 22.51
N SER A 66 20.41 10.65 23.70
CA SER A 66 20.45 9.95 24.99
C SER A 66 19.38 8.87 25.10
N THR A 67 18.17 9.10 24.58
CA THR A 67 17.08 8.13 24.57
C THR A 67 17.39 6.93 23.67
N LEU A 68 17.96 7.18 22.48
CA LEU A 68 18.33 6.12 21.55
C LEU A 68 19.52 5.29 22.06
N ASN A 69 20.50 5.94 22.68
CA ASN A 69 21.67 5.27 23.27
C ASN A 69 21.29 4.42 24.49
N ALA A 70 20.32 4.86 25.29
CA ALA A 70 19.85 4.13 26.48
C ALA A 70 18.94 2.93 26.13
N ALA A 71 18.27 2.97 24.97
CA ALA A 71 17.31 1.96 24.56
C ALA A 71 17.58 1.52 23.11
N PRO A 72 18.32 0.41 22.88
CA PRO A 72 18.66 -0.07 21.54
C PRO A 72 17.44 -0.51 20.71
N LEU A 73 16.25 -0.55 21.31
CA LEU A 73 14.96 -0.59 20.61
C LEU A 73 14.07 0.51 21.20
N SER A 74 13.58 1.40 20.33
CA SER A 74 12.59 2.40 20.69
C SER A 74 11.49 2.49 19.63
N GLY A 75 10.25 2.67 20.09
CA GLY A 75 9.07 2.79 19.23
C GLY A 75 8.52 4.21 19.29
N TRP A 76 8.38 4.80 18.11
CA TRP A 76 7.94 6.18 17.89
C TRP A 76 6.75 6.19 16.95
N GLU A 77 5.89 7.18 17.09
CA GLU A 77 4.79 7.42 16.17
C GLU A 77 5.07 8.73 15.42
N ILE A 78 5.01 8.68 14.10
CA ILE A 78 5.18 9.82 13.20
C ILE A 78 3.98 9.81 12.25
N ASP A 79 3.14 10.85 12.31
CA ASP A 79 1.93 10.96 11.49
C ASP A 79 1.04 9.70 11.55
N GLY A 80 0.88 9.11 12.74
CA GLY A 80 0.10 7.89 12.97
C GLY A 80 0.82 6.58 12.59
N VAL A 81 1.98 6.65 11.94
CA VAL A 81 2.77 5.46 11.57
C VAL A 81 3.73 5.08 12.70
N LEU A 82 3.71 3.81 13.10
CA LEU A 82 4.70 3.25 14.02
C LEU A 82 6.07 3.14 13.34
N VAL A 83 7.08 3.78 13.91
CA VAL A 83 8.47 3.69 13.52
C VAL A 83 9.28 3.05 14.65
N LEU A 84 9.84 1.87 14.39
CA LEU A 84 10.76 1.18 15.29
C LEU A 84 12.20 1.53 14.91
N LEU A 85 12.94 2.10 15.86
CA LEU A 85 14.35 2.42 15.72
C LEU A 85 15.18 1.41 16.50
N LEU A 86 16.07 0.70 15.79
CA LEU A 86 16.94 -0.34 16.32
C LEU A 86 18.39 0.13 16.26
N GLY A 87 19.05 0.22 17.41
CA GLY A 87 20.50 0.44 17.51
C GLY A 87 21.30 -0.87 17.55
N ALA A 88 20.64 -1.99 17.86
CA ALA A 88 21.26 -3.31 17.88
C ALA A 88 20.26 -4.40 17.50
N LEU A 89 20.75 -5.41 16.76
CA LEU A 89 20.02 -6.63 16.42
C LEU A 89 20.87 -7.84 16.83
N PRO A 90 20.68 -8.40 18.05
CA PRO A 90 21.53 -9.47 18.59
C PRO A 90 21.52 -10.77 17.77
N ALA A 91 20.53 -10.93 16.89
CA ALA A 91 20.34 -12.10 16.04
C ALA A 91 21.23 -12.11 14.78
N LEU A 92 21.85 -10.99 14.46
CA LEU A 92 22.53 -10.76 13.19
C LEU A 92 24.03 -10.52 13.40
N ASP A 93 24.77 -10.57 12.29
CA ASP A 93 26.16 -10.12 12.26
C ASP A 93 26.25 -8.61 12.59
N SER A 94 27.47 -8.05 12.51
CA SER A 94 27.65 -6.61 12.59
C SER A 94 26.84 -5.87 11.52
N TYR A 95 26.52 -4.61 11.80
CA TYR A 95 25.85 -3.72 10.85
C TYR A 95 26.56 -3.71 9.49
N GLU A 96 27.90 -3.67 9.49
CA GLU A 96 28.74 -3.67 8.29
C GLU A 96 28.58 -4.96 7.48
N ALA A 97 28.56 -6.11 8.16
CA ALA A 97 28.40 -7.40 7.50
C ALA A 97 27.03 -7.49 6.82
N CYS A 98 25.96 -7.09 7.52
CA CYS A 98 24.62 -7.04 6.93
C CYS A 98 24.51 -6.00 5.80
N LEU A 99 25.17 -4.85 5.90
CA LEU A 99 25.17 -3.81 4.87
C LEU A 99 25.79 -4.32 3.55
N THR A 100 26.86 -5.11 3.61
CA THR A 100 27.47 -5.69 2.39
C THR A 100 26.57 -6.69 1.67
N ARG A 101 25.62 -7.30 2.37
CA ARG A 101 24.61 -8.22 1.82
C ARG A 101 23.29 -7.54 1.49
N ALA A 102 23.12 -6.28 1.89
CA ALA A 102 21.87 -5.57 1.75
C ALA A 102 21.48 -5.41 0.27
N ARG A 103 20.18 -5.53 0.00
CA ARG A 103 19.63 -5.31 -1.33
C ARG A 103 19.35 -3.81 -1.52
N PRO A 104 19.81 -3.17 -2.59
CA PRO A 104 19.47 -1.79 -2.85
C PRO A 104 18.00 -1.66 -3.28
N LEU A 105 17.34 -0.64 -2.76
CA LEU A 105 16.03 -0.18 -3.20
C LEU A 105 16.18 1.21 -3.79
N ASP A 106 15.87 1.37 -5.07
CA ASP A 106 15.83 2.69 -5.68
C ASP A 106 14.53 3.41 -5.31
N LEU A 107 14.67 4.54 -4.62
CA LEU A 107 13.58 5.44 -4.26
C LEU A 107 13.89 6.81 -4.80
N SER A 108 13.27 7.14 -5.93
CA SER A 108 13.44 8.44 -6.60
C SER A 108 14.92 8.78 -6.88
N GLY A 109 15.70 7.79 -7.33
CA GLY A 109 17.13 7.95 -7.60
C GLY A 109 18.02 7.84 -6.36
N THR A 110 17.44 7.56 -5.20
CA THR A 110 18.17 7.34 -3.94
C THR A 110 18.17 5.86 -3.60
N SER A 111 19.36 5.24 -3.54
CA SER A 111 19.50 3.85 -3.13
C SER A 111 19.39 3.72 -1.61
N ILE A 112 18.34 3.03 -1.13
CA ILE A 112 18.13 2.71 0.28
C ILE A 112 18.44 1.23 0.50
N PRO A 113 19.33 0.85 1.43
CA PRO A 113 19.68 -0.54 1.63
C PRO A 113 18.61 -1.25 2.46
N ILE A 114 18.11 -2.38 1.96
CA ILE A 114 17.17 -3.27 2.63
C ILE A 114 17.94 -4.47 3.17
N LEU A 115 17.65 -4.86 4.41
CA LEU A 115 18.19 -6.06 5.02
C LEU A 115 17.92 -7.29 4.13
N ALA A 116 18.93 -8.15 3.93
CA ALA A 116 18.81 -9.31 3.06
C ALA A 116 17.75 -10.31 3.56
N GLN A 117 17.16 -11.10 2.67
CA GLN A 117 16.15 -12.08 3.05
C GLN A 117 16.67 -13.08 4.09
N ALA A 118 17.92 -13.55 3.95
CA ALA A 118 18.54 -14.46 4.92
C ALA A 118 18.67 -13.83 6.32
N ASP A 119 19.02 -12.55 6.38
CA ASP A 119 19.14 -11.79 7.64
C ASP A 119 17.74 -11.55 8.26
N LEU A 120 16.70 -11.28 7.46
CA LEU A 120 15.32 -11.22 7.95
C LEU A 120 14.85 -12.56 8.54
N ARG A 121 15.29 -13.70 7.97
CA ARG A 121 15.01 -15.04 8.54
C ARG A 121 15.69 -15.24 9.88
N ALA A 122 16.97 -14.89 9.96
CA ALA A 122 17.73 -14.96 11.20
C ALA A 122 17.12 -14.07 12.29
N MET A 123 16.69 -12.86 11.91
CA MET A 123 15.96 -11.95 12.79
C MET A 123 14.71 -12.63 13.35
N GLN A 124 13.80 -13.15 12.52
CA GLN A 124 12.57 -13.79 13.03
C GLN A 124 12.82 -15.04 13.86
N ALA A 125 13.80 -15.87 13.51
CA ALA A 125 14.13 -17.08 14.26
C ALA A 125 14.62 -16.78 15.69
N HIS A 126 15.02 -15.54 15.96
CA HIS A 126 15.53 -15.15 17.26
C HIS A 126 14.41 -14.95 18.29
N ARG A 127 14.21 -15.96 19.14
CA ARG A 127 13.17 -16.02 20.18
C ARG A 127 13.22 -14.87 21.20
N GLY A 128 14.37 -14.20 21.33
CA GLY A 128 14.58 -13.05 22.20
C GLY A 128 14.10 -11.72 21.64
N LEU A 129 13.64 -11.66 20.38
CA LEU A 129 13.13 -10.42 19.84
C LEU A 129 11.82 -10.00 20.53
N PRO A 130 11.71 -8.71 20.90
CA PRO A 130 10.46 -8.14 21.38
C PRO A 130 9.31 -8.44 20.41
N GLY A 131 8.10 -8.65 20.95
CA GLY A 131 6.93 -9.01 20.14
C GLY A 131 6.65 -8.06 18.98
N ALA A 132 7.01 -6.78 19.11
CA ALA A 132 6.90 -5.77 18.06
C ALA A 132 7.82 -5.99 16.84
N LEU A 133 8.83 -6.85 16.97
CA LEU A 133 9.74 -7.24 15.88
C LEU A 133 9.48 -8.66 15.39
N ARG A 134 8.49 -9.36 15.97
CA ARG A 134 8.06 -10.66 15.45
C ARG A 134 7.28 -10.42 14.17
N LEU A 135 7.93 -10.72 13.05
CA LEU A 135 7.28 -10.86 11.75
C LEU A 135 6.21 -11.95 11.90
N SER A 136 4.94 -11.59 11.98
CA SER A 136 3.87 -12.58 12.14
C SER A 136 3.78 -13.48 10.89
N HIS A 137 3.47 -14.76 11.09
CA HIS A 137 3.15 -15.78 10.06
C HIS A 137 4.21 -16.10 8.97
N TRP A 138 5.34 -15.39 8.87
CA TRP A 138 6.26 -15.53 7.73
C TRP A 138 7.02 -16.88 7.62
N LEU A 139 7.40 -17.54 8.71
CA LEU A 139 8.33 -18.70 8.64
C LEU A 139 7.75 -20.05 9.06
N GLU A 140 6.67 -20.08 9.83
CA GLU A 140 6.16 -21.34 10.37
C GLU A 140 5.12 -21.99 9.46
N ASP A 141 4.40 -21.21 8.63
CA ASP A 141 3.25 -21.69 7.83
C ASP A 141 3.16 -21.06 6.43
N SER A 142 4.27 -20.78 5.75
CA SER A 142 4.20 -20.75 4.28
C SER A 142 4.55 -22.15 3.77
N PRO A 143 3.56 -23.07 3.58
CA PRO A 143 3.77 -24.08 2.57
C PRO A 143 4.22 -23.36 1.31
N ASP A 144 4.98 -24.05 0.46
CA ASP A 144 4.86 -23.81 -0.96
C ASP A 144 3.37 -24.00 -1.32
N LEU A 145 2.53 -22.98 -1.08
CA LEU A 145 1.15 -22.95 -1.52
C LEU A 145 1.26 -22.79 -3.02
N THR A 146 1.35 -23.94 -3.68
CA THR A 146 1.30 -24.02 -5.12
C THR A 146 0.00 -23.33 -5.56
N PRO A 147 -0.01 -22.59 -6.69
CA PRO A 147 -1.17 -21.87 -7.21
C PRO A 147 -2.49 -22.68 -7.38
N GLN A 148 -2.51 -23.96 -7.04
CA GLN A 148 -3.62 -24.90 -7.25
C GLN A 148 -4.61 -25.02 -6.08
N GLU A 149 -4.26 -24.61 -4.85
CA GLU A 149 -5.12 -24.85 -3.67
C GLU A 149 -6.17 -23.74 -3.42
N LEU A 150 -5.98 -22.57 -4.02
CA LEU A 150 -6.98 -21.50 -4.09
C LEU A 150 -7.49 -21.48 -5.53
N GLY A 151 -8.79 -21.72 -5.74
CA GLY A 151 -9.40 -21.81 -7.07
C GLY A 151 -8.98 -20.64 -7.99
N PRO A 152 -8.94 -20.86 -9.31
CA PRO A 152 -8.25 -19.97 -10.23
C PRO A 152 -8.69 -18.50 -10.11
N PRO A 153 -7.76 -17.53 -9.97
CA PRO A 153 -8.07 -16.10 -9.93
C PRO A 153 -8.54 -15.53 -11.29
N TRP A 154 -8.49 -16.33 -12.35
CA TRP A 154 -8.75 -15.91 -13.72
C TRP A 154 -10.13 -15.25 -13.90
N GLY A 155 -10.14 -14.01 -14.39
CA GLY A 155 -11.35 -13.30 -14.82
C GLY A 155 -11.94 -12.28 -13.85
N ARG A 156 -11.25 -11.94 -12.74
CA ARG A 156 -11.67 -10.82 -11.88
C ARG A 156 -11.37 -9.45 -12.49
N PHE A 157 -10.25 -9.35 -13.20
CA PHE A 157 -9.76 -8.15 -13.87
C PHE A 157 -9.43 -8.47 -15.35
N PRO A 158 -9.26 -7.46 -16.22
CA PRO A 158 -8.83 -7.68 -17.60
C PRO A 158 -7.44 -8.34 -17.65
N GLU A 159 -7.25 -9.25 -18.62
CA GLU A 159 -6.03 -10.08 -18.75
C GLU A 159 -4.72 -9.27 -18.84
N VAL A 160 -4.77 -8.00 -19.25
CA VAL A 160 -3.59 -7.14 -19.44
C VAL A 160 -3.43 -6.04 -18.38
N MET A 161 -4.16 -6.12 -17.26
CA MET A 161 -4.17 -5.04 -16.27
C MET A 161 -2.86 -4.93 -15.46
N PHE A 162 -2.23 -6.05 -15.09
CA PHE A 162 -1.18 -6.07 -14.05
C PHE A 162 0.25 -6.40 -14.53
N GLY A 163 0.49 -6.54 -15.83
CA GLY A 163 1.84 -6.81 -16.37
C GLY A 163 2.09 -8.27 -16.69
N ASP A 164 3.28 -8.77 -16.34
CA ASP A 164 3.70 -10.15 -16.62
C ASP A 164 2.82 -11.15 -15.84
N VAL A 165 2.59 -12.32 -16.43
CA VAL A 165 1.60 -13.33 -16.02
C VAL A 165 1.87 -13.85 -14.60
N ALA A 166 3.14 -13.96 -14.21
CA ALA A 166 3.53 -14.42 -12.87
C ALA A 166 3.17 -13.41 -11.77
N ASP A 167 3.28 -12.12 -12.06
CA ASP A 167 2.89 -11.06 -11.14
C ASP A 167 1.36 -10.92 -11.10
N GLN A 168 0.70 -11.08 -12.25
CA GLN A 168 -0.74 -10.91 -12.38
C GLN A 168 -1.53 -11.77 -11.42
N ALA A 169 -1.27 -13.08 -11.36
CA ALA A 169 -2.02 -13.96 -10.46
C ALA A 169 -1.87 -13.56 -8.98
N GLN A 170 -0.71 -13.03 -8.59
CA GLN A 170 -0.45 -12.56 -7.23
C GLN A 170 -1.11 -11.20 -6.93
N PHE A 171 -1.05 -10.27 -7.89
CA PHE A 171 -1.76 -8.99 -7.81
C PHE A 171 -3.28 -9.19 -7.75
N GLU A 172 -3.82 -10.04 -8.61
CA GLU A 172 -5.24 -10.39 -8.66
C GLU A 172 -5.71 -11.00 -7.34
N ARG A 173 -4.90 -11.84 -6.68
CA ARG A 173 -5.21 -12.36 -5.34
C ARG A 173 -5.29 -11.26 -4.29
N SER A 174 -4.26 -10.42 -4.20
CA SER A 174 -4.20 -9.33 -3.21
C SER A 174 -5.32 -8.30 -3.40
N ARG A 175 -5.57 -7.87 -4.64
CA ARG A 175 -6.61 -6.88 -4.95
C ARG A 175 -8.01 -7.50 -4.95
N GLY A 176 -8.12 -8.78 -5.33
CA GLY A 176 -9.35 -9.55 -5.25
C GLY A 176 -9.86 -9.69 -3.82
N TRP A 177 -8.96 -9.90 -2.86
CA TRP A 177 -9.32 -9.92 -1.43
C TRP A 177 -9.89 -8.57 -0.95
N MET A 178 -9.32 -7.45 -1.41
CA MET A 178 -9.86 -6.12 -1.13
C MET A 178 -11.24 -5.89 -1.75
N LEU A 179 -11.45 -6.34 -3.00
CA LEU A 179 -12.76 -6.29 -3.64
C LEU A 179 -13.79 -7.09 -2.85
N ASP A 180 -13.43 -8.30 -2.38
CA ASP A 180 -14.33 -9.14 -1.59
C ASP A 180 -14.72 -8.46 -0.27
N ALA A 181 -13.76 -7.83 0.42
CA ALA A 181 -14.03 -7.07 1.63
C ALA A 181 -14.92 -5.84 1.38
N LEU A 182 -14.75 -5.17 0.24
CA LEU A 182 -15.63 -4.10 -0.24
C LEU A 182 -16.97 -4.64 -0.77
N GLY A 183 -17.21 -5.96 -0.75
CA GLY A 183 -18.41 -6.59 -1.29
C GLY A 183 -18.59 -6.41 -2.79
N GLU A 184 -17.53 -6.08 -3.51
CA GLU A 184 -17.53 -5.75 -4.94
C GLU A 184 -17.37 -7.02 -5.79
N PRO A 185 -18.37 -7.41 -6.60
CA PRO A 185 -18.23 -8.54 -7.50
C PRO A 185 -17.29 -8.18 -8.67
N PRO A 186 -16.68 -9.16 -9.34
CA PRO A 186 -16.05 -8.93 -10.65
C PRO A 186 -17.01 -8.23 -11.61
N LEU A 187 -16.57 -7.16 -12.29
CA LEU A 187 -17.46 -6.42 -13.21
C LEU A 187 -18.09 -7.30 -14.28
N PRO A 188 -17.40 -8.30 -14.89
CA PRO A 188 -18.03 -9.19 -15.87
C PRO A 188 -19.27 -9.93 -15.36
N ARG A 189 -19.43 -10.11 -14.03
CA ARG A 189 -20.64 -10.70 -13.45
C ARG A 189 -21.85 -9.77 -13.44
N LEU A 190 -21.64 -8.47 -13.67
CA LEU A 190 -22.68 -7.45 -13.76
C LEU A 190 -23.12 -7.20 -15.21
N ALA A 191 -22.35 -7.70 -16.19
CA ALA A 191 -22.58 -7.45 -17.60
C ALA A 191 -23.98 -7.91 -18.04
N THR A 192 -24.76 -6.97 -18.55
CA THR A 192 -25.99 -7.23 -19.31
C THR A 192 -25.92 -6.51 -20.66
N PRO A 193 -26.66 -6.98 -21.69
CA PRO A 193 -26.69 -6.30 -22.99
C PRO A 193 -27.08 -4.82 -22.85
N GLY A 194 -26.21 -3.91 -23.32
CA GLY A 194 -26.43 -2.47 -23.26
C GLY A 194 -26.05 -1.79 -21.94
N SER A 195 -25.59 -2.55 -20.94
CA SER A 195 -25.07 -1.97 -19.69
C SER A 195 -23.65 -1.43 -19.85
N THR A 196 -23.35 -0.41 -19.05
CA THR A 196 -22.01 0.14 -18.86
C THR A 196 -21.71 0.24 -17.37
N HIS A 197 -20.54 -0.24 -16.95
CA HIS A 197 -20.06 -0.16 -15.58
C HIS A 197 -18.71 0.53 -15.53
N VAL A 198 -18.58 1.51 -14.65
CA VAL A 198 -17.31 2.16 -14.32
C VAL A 198 -17.02 1.91 -12.85
N ARG A 199 -15.85 1.37 -12.51
CA ARG A 199 -15.43 1.19 -11.12
C ARG A 199 -14.07 1.80 -10.89
N PHE A 200 -13.96 2.59 -9.83
CA PHE A 200 -12.69 3.02 -9.28
C PHE A 200 -12.49 2.41 -7.90
N VAL A 201 -11.36 1.74 -7.70
CA VAL A 201 -10.90 1.27 -6.39
C VAL A 201 -9.62 2.01 -6.03
N TRP A 202 -9.61 2.56 -4.82
CA TRP A 202 -8.49 3.30 -4.28
C TRP A 202 -7.95 2.60 -3.02
N LEU A 203 -6.81 1.92 -3.17
CA LEU A 203 -6.13 1.24 -2.06
C LEU A 203 -5.00 2.12 -1.56
N ARG A 204 -5.30 2.94 -0.57
CA ARG A 204 -4.35 3.90 0.00
C ARG A 204 -3.49 3.20 1.05
N THR A 205 -2.17 3.38 1.01
CA THR A 205 -1.25 2.67 1.92
C THR A 205 -1.55 2.96 3.39
N TRP A 206 -1.90 4.20 3.74
CA TRP A 206 -2.13 4.63 5.13
C TRP A 206 -3.56 5.10 5.40
N HIS A 207 -4.50 4.80 4.49
CA HIS A 207 -5.88 5.24 4.63
C HIS A 207 -6.86 4.13 4.25
N ARG A 208 -8.11 4.32 4.65
CA ARG A 208 -9.21 3.41 4.37
C ARG A 208 -9.38 3.13 2.87
N PRO A 209 -9.38 1.86 2.43
CA PRO A 209 -9.74 1.49 1.07
C PRO A 209 -11.13 1.98 0.68
N VAL A 210 -11.28 2.44 -0.56
CA VAL A 210 -12.54 2.98 -1.10
C VAL A 210 -12.86 2.34 -2.44
N SER A 211 -14.14 2.06 -2.70
CA SER A 211 -14.69 1.75 -4.03
C SER A 211 -15.78 2.74 -4.40
N VAL A 212 -15.75 3.23 -5.63
CA VAL A 212 -16.85 3.96 -6.26
C VAL A 212 -17.17 3.29 -7.58
N ARG A 213 -18.42 2.83 -7.73
CA ARG A 213 -18.91 2.22 -8.96
C ARG A 213 -20.13 2.95 -9.48
N VAL A 214 -20.17 3.20 -10.79
CA VAL A 214 -21.35 3.70 -11.50
C VAL A 214 -21.83 2.59 -12.42
N ASP A 215 -23.08 2.16 -12.22
CA ASP A 215 -23.80 1.23 -13.07
C ASP A 215 -24.77 2.04 -13.95
N HIS A 216 -24.73 1.85 -15.26
CA HIS A 216 -25.67 2.45 -16.20
C HIS A 216 -26.31 1.37 -17.08
N ASP A 217 -27.63 1.32 -17.10
CA ASP A 217 -28.42 0.37 -17.87
C ASP A 217 -29.76 1.00 -18.31
N ASP A 218 -30.70 0.16 -18.77
CA ASP A 218 -32.04 0.57 -19.18
C ASP A 218 -32.92 1.05 -18.01
N GLN A 219 -32.57 0.70 -16.77
CA GLN A 219 -33.27 1.13 -15.55
C GLN A 219 -32.73 2.47 -15.03
N GLY A 220 -31.61 2.96 -15.55
CA GLY A 220 -31.08 4.30 -15.29
C GLY A 220 -29.59 4.29 -14.94
N THR A 221 -29.18 5.21 -14.06
CA THR A 221 -27.79 5.30 -13.59
C THR A 221 -27.77 5.26 -12.06
N ARG A 222 -26.96 4.36 -11.50
CA ARG A 222 -26.78 4.17 -10.06
C ARG A 222 -25.31 4.30 -9.68
N LEU A 223 -25.05 5.10 -8.66
CA LEU A 223 -23.76 5.18 -7.97
C LEU A 223 -23.79 4.25 -6.75
N VAL A 224 -22.73 3.46 -6.57
CA VAL A 224 -22.43 2.65 -5.39
C VAL A 224 -21.11 3.16 -4.80
N SER A 225 -21.07 3.39 -3.50
CA SER A 225 -19.93 3.98 -2.80
C SER A 225 -19.65 3.24 -1.52
N ARG A 226 -18.43 2.73 -1.38
CA ARG A 226 -18.04 1.83 -0.29
C ARG A 226 -16.69 2.17 0.29
N ARG A 227 -16.54 1.93 1.60
CA ARG A 227 -15.30 2.15 2.34
C ARG A 227 -15.15 1.14 3.48
N LEU A 228 -13.92 0.76 3.77
CA LEU A 228 -13.58 -0.09 4.91
C LEU A 228 -13.17 0.74 6.14
N SER A 229 -13.27 0.17 7.34
CA SER A 229 -13.01 0.83 8.63
C SER A 229 -11.54 1.05 8.97
N GLU A 230 -10.62 0.24 8.43
CA GLU A 230 -9.20 0.22 8.84
C GLU A 230 -8.32 1.22 8.08
N GLU A 231 -7.36 1.82 8.78
CA GLU A 231 -6.44 2.86 8.29
C GLU A 231 -5.29 2.26 7.48
N GLY A 232 -5.61 1.70 6.31
CA GLY A 232 -4.62 1.22 5.36
C GLY A 232 -3.82 0.00 5.84
N GLY A 233 -2.69 -0.28 5.18
CA GLY A 233 -1.87 -1.44 5.47
C GLY A 233 -2.57 -2.75 5.13
N TYR A 234 -2.94 -2.95 3.87
CA TYR A 234 -3.34 -4.18 3.15
C TYR A 234 -4.13 -5.33 3.85
N THR A 235 -4.58 -5.14 5.08
CA THR A 235 -5.55 -5.99 5.76
C THR A 235 -6.91 -5.30 5.62
N PRO A 236 -7.92 -5.97 5.05
CA PRO A 236 -9.24 -5.37 4.96
C PRO A 236 -9.89 -5.32 6.35
N GLY A 237 -10.28 -4.12 6.76
CA GLY A 237 -11.22 -3.92 7.85
C GLY A 237 -12.65 -4.34 7.49
N SER A 238 -13.61 -4.00 8.33
CA SER A 238 -15.03 -4.18 8.04
C SER A 238 -15.57 -3.05 7.16
N LEU A 239 -16.68 -3.29 6.46
CA LEU A 239 -17.36 -2.27 5.66
C LEU A 239 -17.97 -1.21 6.58
N ASP A 240 -17.48 0.04 6.52
CA ASP A 240 -17.96 1.16 7.35
C ASP A 240 -18.88 2.13 6.60
N VAL A 241 -18.77 2.17 5.27
CA VAL A 241 -19.68 2.88 4.37
C VAL A 241 -20.16 1.92 3.29
N ASP A 242 -21.47 1.84 3.11
CA ASP A 242 -22.13 1.28 1.93
C ASP A 242 -23.30 2.18 1.57
N ARG A 243 -23.21 2.86 0.43
CA ARG A 243 -24.23 3.81 -0.03
C ARG A 243 -24.54 3.57 -1.48
N GLN A 244 -25.81 3.78 -1.81
CA GLN A 244 -26.29 3.76 -3.18
C GLN A 244 -27.20 4.96 -3.44
N ARG A 245 -27.09 5.56 -4.61
CA ARG A 245 -27.98 6.64 -5.06
C ARG A 245 -28.10 6.67 -6.57
N SER A 246 -29.21 7.20 -7.08
CA SER A 246 -29.37 7.46 -8.51
C SER A 246 -28.53 8.67 -8.93
N LEU A 247 -28.00 8.62 -10.16
CA LEU A 247 -27.37 9.76 -10.83
C LEU A 247 -28.27 10.24 -11.97
N ASP A 248 -28.21 11.53 -12.26
CA ASP A 248 -28.85 12.05 -13.46
C ASP A 248 -27.99 11.76 -14.70
N LEU A 249 -28.64 11.82 -15.87
CA LEU A 249 -28.00 11.52 -17.15
C LEU A 249 -26.87 12.48 -17.50
N ARG A 250 -26.91 13.72 -17.00
CA ARG A 250 -25.85 14.71 -17.24
C ARG A 250 -24.57 14.32 -16.50
N THR A 251 -24.70 13.91 -15.25
CA THR A 251 -23.61 13.43 -14.40
C THR A 251 -23.03 12.15 -14.98
N TRP A 252 -23.89 11.23 -15.44
CA TRP A 252 -23.44 10.02 -16.14
C TRP A 252 -22.57 10.33 -17.36
N ARG A 253 -23.03 11.21 -18.25
CA ARG A 253 -22.29 11.59 -19.46
C ARG A 253 -20.93 12.21 -19.14
N GLU A 254 -20.82 12.93 -18.03
CA GLU A 254 -19.54 13.50 -17.61
C GLU A 254 -18.58 12.41 -17.11
N VAL A 255 -19.05 11.45 -16.33
CA VAL A 255 -18.26 10.27 -15.93
C VAL A 255 -17.77 9.53 -17.17
N GLU A 256 -18.66 9.20 -18.09
CA GLU A 256 -18.32 8.49 -19.33
C GLU A 256 -17.27 9.25 -20.14
N ARG A 257 -17.45 10.56 -20.31
CA ARG A 257 -16.50 11.42 -21.02
C ARG A 257 -15.11 11.41 -20.38
N LEU A 258 -15.02 11.48 -19.05
CA LEU A 258 -13.75 11.46 -18.31
C LEU A 258 -13.06 10.09 -18.39
N VAL A 259 -13.82 9.01 -18.26
CA VAL A 259 -13.31 7.63 -18.32
C VAL A 259 -12.82 7.29 -19.73
N LEU A 260 -13.55 7.69 -20.77
CA LEU A 260 -13.13 7.51 -22.17
C LEU A 260 -11.87 8.31 -22.52
N ALA A 261 -11.63 9.43 -21.84
CA ALA A 261 -10.41 10.21 -21.99
C ALA A 261 -9.22 9.66 -21.18
N ALA A 262 -9.45 8.76 -20.22
CA ALA A 262 -8.40 8.14 -19.44
C ALA A 262 -7.69 7.05 -20.26
N PRO A 263 -6.35 6.93 -20.16
CA PRO A 263 -5.62 5.84 -20.81
C PRO A 263 -5.88 4.53 -20.04
N LEU A 264 -6.96 3.82 -20.39
CA LEU A 264 -7.30 2.49 -19.86
C LEU A 264 -6.51 1.39 -20.59
N HIS A 265 -5.21 1.62 -20.74
CA HIS A 265 -4.28 0.72 -21.38
C HIS A 265 -3.19 0.35 -20.39
N HIS A 266 -2.65 -0.86 -20.57
CA HIS A 266 -1.58 -1.40 -19.76
C HIS A 266 -0.42 -0.40 -19.60
N THR A 267 -0.24 0.13 -18.39
CA THR A 267 0.90 0.98 -18.05
C THR A 267 1.48 0.47 -16.73
N PRO A 268 2.37 -0.54 -16.76
CA PRO A 268 3.01 -1.06 -15.57
C PRO A 268 3.98 0.01 -15.06
N THR A 269 3.47 0.93 -14.26
CA THR A 269 4.34 1.90 -13.58
C THR A 269 4.74 1.25 -12.27
N ARG A 270 5.78 0.40 -12.32
CA ARG A 270 6.41 -0.20 -11.13
C ARG A 270 7.23 0.85 -10.36
N THR A 271 6.60 1.94 -9.97
CA THR A 271 7.22 2.87 -9.04
C THR A 271 6.83 2.39 -7.65
N LEU A 272 7.76 1.76 -6.94
CA LEU A 272 7.62 1.51 -5.51
C LEU A 272 7.53 2.87 -4.80
N THR A 273 6.32 3.40 -4.66
CA THR A 273 6.06 4.58 -3.84
C THR A 273 5.83 4.11 -2.41
N LEU A 274 6.70 4.56 -1.50
CA LEU A 274 6.58 4.34 -0.06
C LEU A 274 5.36 5.06 0.55
N ASP A 275 4.92 6.10 -0.15
CA ASP A 275 3.71 6.89 -0.01
C ASP A 275 2.85 6.69 -1.27
N GLY A 276 2.25 5.50 -1.33
CA GLY A 276 1.48 5.05 -2.48
C GLY A 276 0.00 5.04 -2.24
N ALA A 277 -0.74 5.11 -3.32
CA ALA A 277 -2.03 4.48 -3.37
C ALA A 277 -2.16 3.75 -4.71
N ASP A 278 -2.75 2.57 -4.70
CA ASP A 278 -3.13 1.90 -5.93
C ASP A 278 -4.45 2.46 -6.41
N TRP A 279 -4.46 2.93 -7.65
CA TRP A 279 -5.63 3.42 -8.35
C TRP A 279 -5.99 2.39 -9.41
N ILE A 280 -7.13 1.74 -9.25
CA ILE A 280 -7.62 0.73 -10.18
C ILE A 280 -8.91 1.28 -10.79
N LEU A 281 -8.84 1.67 -12.07
CA LEU A 281 -10.00 2.15 -12.82
C LEU A 281 -10.38 1.11 -13.87
N GLU A 282 -11.62 0.67 -13.82
CA GLU A 282 -12.21 -0.32 -14.73
C GLU A 282 -13.40 0.28 -15.46
N HIS A 283 -13.54 -0.10 -16.72
CA HIS A 283 -14.65 0.27 -17.59
C HIS A 283 -15.10 -0.97 -18.36
N LEU A 284 -16.38 -1.31 -18.21
CA LEU A 284 -17.03 -2.44 -18.86
C LEU A 284 -18.21 -1.93 -19.68
N VAL A 285 -18.24 -2.23 -20.99
CA VAL A 285 -19.36 -1.93 -21.89
C VAL A 285 -19.78 -3.23 -22.56
N GLY A 286 -20.95 -3.76 -22.20
CA GLY A 286 -21.33 -5.12 -22.57
C GLY A 286 -20.23 -6.11 -22.17
N ASP A 287 -19.63 -6.79 -23.15
CA ASP A 287 -18.52 -7.74 -22.93
C ASP A 287 -17.11 -7.10 -23.05
N SER A 288 -17.01 -5.81 -23.37
CA SER A 288 -15.72 -5.13 -23.52
C SER A 288 -15.22 -4.61 -22.16
N HIS A 289 -14.29 -5.34 -21.54
CA HIS A 289 -13.68 -4.97 -20.26
C HIS A 289 -12.29 -4.35 -20.46
N ARG A 290 -12.12 -3.11 -20.01
CA ARG A 290 -10.84 -2.40 -20.01
C ARG A 290 -10.55 -1.88 -18.61
N GLY A 291 -9.28 -1.62 -18.33
CA GLY A 291 -8.92 -0.92 -17.12
C GLY A 291 -7.44 -0.61 -17.03
N ALA A 292 -7.10 0.18 -16.02
CA ALA A 292 -5.75 0.55 -15.70
C ALA A 292 -5.51 0.43 -14.20
N HIS A 293 -4.31 -0.03 -13.86
CA HIS A 293 -3.76 0.04 -12.51
C HIS A 293 -2.55 0.98 -12.55
N VAL A 294 -2.60 2.03 -11.75
CA VAL A 294 -1.49 2.99 -11.60
C VAL A 294 -1.27 3.31 -10.13
N THR A 295 -0.03 3.55 -9.76
CA THR A 295 0.32 3.95 -8.40
C THR A 295 0.51 5.47 -8.36
N SER A 296 -0.25 6.15 -7.50
CA SER A 296 -0.19 7.61 -7.24
C SER A 296 0.04 8.47 -8.50
N PRO A 297 -0.90 8.49 -9.46
CA PRO A 297 -0.72 9.21 -10.72
C PRO A 297 -0.50 10.71 -10.51
N ARG A 298 0.26 11.34 -11.42
CA ARG A 298 0.55 12.79 -11.37
C ARG A 298 -0.75 13.61 -11.44
N PRO A 299 -0.81 14.81 -10.82
CA PRO A 299 -1.99 15.68 -10.83
C PRO A 299 -2.60 15.95 -12.21
N ASP A 300 -1.77 16.06 -13.26
CA ASP A 300 -2.19 16.34 -14.63
C ASP A 300 -2.66 15.08 -15.41
N HIS A 301 -2.46 13.89 -14.83
CA HIS A 301 -2.76 12.62 -15.48
C HIS A 301 -4.27 12.44 -15.71
N PRO A 302 -4.75 12.15 -16.94
CA PRO A 302 -6.18 12.00 -17.22
C PRO A 302 -6.90 10.96 -16.35
N LEU A 303 -6.26 9.82 -16.06
CA LEU A 303 -6.81 8.81 -15.14
C LEU A 303 -7.09 9.37 -13.75
N ARG A 304 -6.18 10.19 -13.21
CA ARG A 304 -6.36 10.82 -11.89
C ARG A 304 -7.61 11.67 -11.86
N ARG A 305 -7.80 12.52 -12.89
CA ARG A 305 -8.99 13.37 -13.02
C ARG A 305 -10.29 12.57 -13.05
N ALA A 306 -10.34 11.45 -13.78
CA ALA A 306 -11.51 10.59 -13.83
C ALA A 306 -11.81 9.95 -12.45
N CYS A 307 -10.78 9.45 -11.78
CA CYS A 307 -10.89 8.82 -10.48
C CYS A 307 -11.26 9.80 -9.36
N GLU A 308 -10.64 10.98 -9.31
CA GLU A 308 -11.00 12.05 -8.35
C GLU A 308 -12.46 12.48 -8.54
N HIS A 309 -12.91 12.63 -9.80
CA HIS A 309 -14.32 12.93 -10.08
C HIS A 309 -15.27 11.84 -9.54
N LEU A 310 -14.92 10.56 -9.69
CA LEU A 310 -15.71 9.46 -9.10
C LEU A 310 -15.76 9.56 -7.57
N VAL A 311 -14.64 9.86 -6.91
CA VAL A 311 -14.60 10.02 -5.46
C VAL A 311 -15.45 11.21 -5.00
N ASP A 312 -15.41 12.33 -5.71
CA ASP A 312 -16.25 13.49 -5.45
C ASP A 312 -17.73 13.13 -5.53
N LEU A 313 -18.14 12.33 -6.52
CA LEU A 313 -19.51 11.82 -6.62
C LEU A 313 -19.90 10.92 -5.43
N GLY A 314 -18.94 10.21 -4.85
CA GLY A 314 -19.15 9.32 -3.72
C GLY A 314 -19.53 10.00 -2.40
N ASP A 315 -19.50 11.34 -2.34
CA ASP A 315 -19.96 12.20 -1.24
C ASP A 315 -19.53 11.73 0.16
N GLY A 316 -18.39 12.23 0.62
CA GLY A 316 -17.95 12.05 2.00
C GLY A 316 -17.25 10.73 2.30
N LEU A 317 -16.86 9.97 1.28
CA LEU A 317 -15.96 8.80 1.41
C LEU A 317 -14.62 9.19 2.05
N LEU A 318 -14.13 10.40 1.79
CA LEU A 318 -12.86 10.92 2.29
C LEU A 318 -13.01 11.85 3.50
N ARG A 319 -14.11 11.79 4.26
CA ARG A 319 -14.29 12.63 5.47
C ARG A 319 -13.37 12.17 6.62
N GLU A 320 -12.08 12.47 6.45
CA GLU A 320 -10.95 12.51 7.36
C GLU A 320 -9.72 12.79 6.47
N GLY A 321 -9.34 14.08 6.34
CA GLY A 321 -8.02 14.50 5.81
C GLY A 321 -7.74 14.37 4.30
N GLY A 322 -8.48 15.06 3.43
CA GLY A 322 -7.99 15.52 2.10
C GLY A 322 -7.57 14.48 1.04
N VAL A 323 -7.39 14.94 -0.20
CA VAL A 323 -7.00 14.13 -1.39
C VAL A 323 -5.47 14.02 -1.54
N TYR A 324 -4.73 14.03 -0.42
CA TYR A 324 -3.26 14.12 -0.44
C TYR A 324 -2.62 12.78 -0.09
#